data_AF-A0A4Y5ZQ57-F1
#
_entry.id   AF-A0A4Y5ZQ57-F1
#
_cell.length_a   1.000
_cell.length_b   1.000
_cell.length_c   1.000
_cell.angle_alpha   90.00
_cell.angle_beta   90.00
_cell.angle_gamma   90.00
#
_symmetry.space_group_name_H-M   'P 1'
#
loop_
_entity.id
_entity.type
_entity.pdbx_description
1 polymer ?
#
loop_
_entity_poly.entity_id
_entity_poly.type
_entity_poly.pdbx_seq_one_letter_code
_entity_poly.pdbx_strand_id
1 'polypeptide(L)' 'MWLIAAVRRDMPTIAAKIHHIAAESEREARRTLARDHVCFFAGRIRLEVAA' A
#
# COMPACT_ATOMS: atom_id res chain seq x y z
N MET A 1 -2.85 -5.74 -8.53
CA MET A 1 -2.90 -4.45 -7.82
C MET A 1 -2.84 -4.71 -6.33
N TRP A 2 -2.00 -3.99 -5.58
CA TRP A 2 -1.89 -4.07 -4.12
C TRP A 2 -2.59 -2.89 -3.45
N LEU A 3 -3.28 -3.16 -2.36
CA LEU A 3 -3.87 -2.17 -1.46
C LEU A 3 -3.02 -2.11 -0.20
N ILE A 4 -2.38 -0.98 0.08
CA ILE A 4 -1.60 -0.79 1.30
C ILE A 4 -2.23 0.33 2.14
N ALA A 5 -2.65 0.02 3.35
CA ALA A 5 -3.05 1.04 4.33
C ALA A 5 -1.79 1.58 5.04
N ALA A 6 -1.54 2.88 4.92
CA ALA A 6 -0.30 3.48 5.39
C ALA A 6 -0.53 4.86 6.02
N VAL A 7 0.28 5.19 7.04
CA VAL A 7 0.30 6.49 7.71
C VAL A 7 1.67 7.12 7.49
N ARG A 8 1.69 8.41 7.17
CA ARG A 8 2.93 9.17 7.02
C ARG A 8 3.65 9.32 8.35
N ARG A 9 4.98 9.15 8.35
CA ARG A 9 5.84 9.26 9.53
C ARG A 9 5.93 10.67 10.08
N ASP A 10 5.80 11.67 9.22
CA ASP A 10 5.94 13.09 9.56
C ASP A 10 4.63 13.74 9.99
N MET A 11 3.54 12.97 10.07
CA MET A 11 2.21 13.52 10.39
C MET A 11 1.86 13.25 11.87
N PRO A 12 1.51 14.29 12.65
CA PRO A 12 1.22 14.14 14.08
C PRO A 12 -0.12 13.45 14.36
N THR A 13 -1.01 13.40 13.36
CA THR A 13 -2.29 12.70 13.42
C THR A 13 -2.24 11.38 12.66
N ILE A 14 -2.67 10.30 13.30
CA ILE A 14 -2.74 8.97 12.70
C ILE A 14 -3.96 8.92 11.77
N ALA A 15 -3.76 9.30 10.51
CA ALA A 15 -4.75 9.16 9.45
C ALA A 15 -4.24 8.18 8.39
N ALA A 16 -4.76 6.95 8.41
CA ALA A 16 -4.39 5.93 7.44
C ALA A 16 -5.00 6.24 6.07
N LYS A 17 -4.17 6.21 5.03
CA LYS A 17 -4.61 6.27 3.63
C LYS A 17 -4.44 4.92 2.96
N ILE A 18 -5.35 4.59 2.05
CA ILE A 18 -5.27 3.37 1.24
C ILE A 18 -4.56 3.73 -0.07
N HIS A 19 -3.43 3.08 -0.33
CA HIS A 19 -2.63 3.23 -1.54
C HIS A 19 -2.85 2.06 -2.48
N HIS A 20 -3.12 2.37 -3.75
CA HIS A 20 -3.18 1.41 -4.85
C HIS A 20 -1.81 1.33 -5.52
N ILE A 21 -1.17 0.17 -5.52
CA ILE A 21 0.20 0.00 -5.99
C ILE A 21 0.28 -1.16 -6.98
N ALA A 22 0.75 -0.87 -8.19
CA ALA A 22 1.13 -1.91 -9.14
C ALA A 22 2.52 -2.44 -8.77
N ALA A 23 2.59 -3.71 -8.37
CA ALA A 23 3.83 -4.41 -8.07
C ALA A 23 3.62 -5.92 -8.21
N GLU A 24 4.69 -6.66 -8.48
CA GLU A 24 4.62 -8.12 -8.66
C GLU A 24 4.38 -8.83 -7.33
N SER A 25 4.94 -8.29 -6.23
CA SER A 25 4.83 -8.84 -4.89
C SER A 25 4.40 -7.81 -3.83
N GLU A 26 3.90 -8.29 -2.69
CA GLU A 26 3.56 -7.45 -1.54
C GLU A 26 4.77 -6.69 -1.02
N ARG A 27 5.92 -7.38 -0.96
CA ARG A 27 7.19 -6.82 -0.48
C ARG A 27 7.61 -5.62 -1.33
N GLU A 28 7.46 -5.71 -2.65
CA GLU A 28 7.74 -4.59 -3.55
C GLU A 28 6.76 -3.45 -3.38
N ALA A 29 5.47 -3.74 -3.30
CA ALA A 29 4.47 -2.72 -3.02
C ALA A 29 4.79 -1.95 -1.73
N ARG A 30 5.12 -2.65 -0.64
CA ARG A 30 5.52 -2.03 0.64
C ARG A 30 6.79 -1.19 0.52
N ARG A 31 7.79 -1.67 -0.23
CA ARG A 31 9.06 -0.94 -0.43
C ARG A 31 8.84 0.45 -1.04
N THR A 32 7.84 0.63 -1.89
CA THR A 32 7.52 1.94 -2.48
C THR A 32 7.08 3.00 -1.46
N LEU A 33 6.49 2.59 -0.32
CA LEU A 33 6.00 3.48 0.73
C LEU A 33 6.90 3.55 1.97
N ALA A 34 7.81 2.59 2.14
CA ALA A 34 8.52 2.35 3.40
C ALA A 34 9.33 3.55 3.91
N ARG A 35 9.82 4.41 3.00
CA ARG A 35 10.59 5.61 3.33
C ARG A 35 9.78 6.56 4.20
N ASP A 36 8.59 6.93 3.73
CA ASP A 36 7.81 8.02 4.31
C ASP A 36 6.63 7.53 5.14
N HIS A 37 6.27 6.24 5.05
CA HIS A 37 5.10 5.69 5.72
C HIS A 37 5.40 4.46 6.57
N VAL A 38 4.55 4.29 7.59
CA VAL A 38 4.35 3.02 8.29
C VAL A 38 3.17 2.30 7.64
N CYS A 39 3.38 1.06 7.19
CA CYS A 39 2.36 0.25 6.52
C CYS A 39 1.73 -0.74 7.50
N PHE A 40 0.40 -0.79 7.60
CA PHE A 40 -0.34 -1.62 8.58
C PHE A 40 -0.99 -2.84 7.95
N PHE A 41 -1.69 -2.65 6.84
CA PHE A 41 -2.45 -3.68 6.14
C PHE A 41 -2.01 -3.76 4.68
N ALA A 42 -1.98 -4.99 4.14
CA ALA A 42 -1.78 -5.24 2.72
C ALA A 42 -2.83 -6.24 2.21
N GLY A 43 -3.53 -5.86 1.14
CA GLY A 43 -4.45 -6.71 0.40
C GLY A 43 -4.09 -6.75 -1.08
N ARG A 44 -4.56 -7.77 -1.81
CA ARG A 44 -4.35 -7.91 -3.25
C ARG A 44 -5.69 -7.95 -3.97
N ILE A 45 -5.90 -7.01 -4.88
CA ILE A 45 -7.00 -7.08 -5.85
C ILE A 45 -6.51 -7.97 -6.99
N ARG A 46 -7.22 -9.08 -7.23
CA ARG A 46 -7.10 -9.85 -8.45
C ARG A 46 -7.72 -9.01 -9.57
N LEU A 47 -6.91 -8.63 -10.54
CA LEU A 47 -7.44 -8.04 -11.77
C LEU A 47 -8.02 -9.22 -12.55
N GLU A 48 -9.34 -9.35 -12.58
CA GLU A 48 -9.97 -10.25 -13.55
C GLU A 48 -9.72 -9.66 -14.93
N VAL A 49 -9.12 -10.46 -15.81
CA VAL A 49 -9.08 -10.12 -17.23
C VAL A 49 -10.51 -10.28 -17.72
N ALA A 50 -11.14 -9.21 -18.20
CA ALA A 50 -12.41 -9.31 -18.89
C ALA A 50 -12.26 -10.32 -20.04
N ALA A 51 -13.04 -11.40 -19.97
CA ALA A 51 -13.02 -12.52 -20.93
C ALA A 51 -13.62 -12.13 -22.28
#